data_AF-A0A9X4J119-F1
#
_entry.id   AF-A0A9X4J119-F1
#
_cell.length_a   1.000
_cell.length_b   1.000
_cell.length_c   1.000
_cell.angle_alpha   90.00
_cell.angle_beta   90.00
_cell.angle_gamma   90.00
#
_symmetry.space_group_name_H-M   'P 1'
#
loop_
_entity.id
_entity.type
_entity.pdbx_description
1 polymer ?
#
loop_
_entity_poly.entity_id
_entity_poly.type
_entity_poly.pdbx_seq_one_letter_code
_entity_poly.pdbx_strand_id
1 'polypeptide(L)'
;MSLWKTSTTAQYFASLLTIPLLSGCIAYSLDEYHSMTYSTLSEAYYSENELTVADNPNVVRSAVEQNHLVWTTDLKSVEDELPTLFPELNLHEQNSHPFDVQIFHVALNHLIGRFGCELYSSVQNEDSVQTCDNQGTIAANNLGYLPFNKGKYLGERLQVHQQSNQQRFAIDLYLKSTFERSLDSVWGAVHTLGHFNHSQLSPDSLVLTVYLNGYTQNSENALWQPLHAEPLIFFVLLPNIDSILSQENEMAASDFSYNNSKLLLVKSQ
;
A
#
# COMPACT_ATOMS: atom_id res chain seq x y z
N MET A 1 -92.71 40.17 2.78
CA MET A 1 -93.27 38.84 3.07
C MET A 1 -92.10 37.92 3.37
N SER A 2 -91.89 37.63 4.67
CA SER A 2 -91.99 36.28 5.28
C SER A 2 -90.74 35.42 4.98
N LEU A 3 -89.97 34.81 5.89
CA LEU A 3 -90.16 34.30 7.26
C LEU A 3 -88.76 34.18 7.92
N TRP A 4 -88.52 34.69 9.14
CA TRP A 4 -88.44 33.94 10.43
C TRP A 4 -87.46 32.75 10.52
N LYS A 5 -86.42 32.83 11.37
CA LYS A 5 -86.23 32.09 12.66
C LYS A 5 -84.75 32.01 13.13
N THR A 6 -84.49 32.51 14.34
CA THR A 6 -83.86 31.88 15.54
C THR A 6 -83.01 30.59 15.34
N SER A 7 -81.92 30.24 16.05
CA SER A 7 -81.36 30.62 17.36
C SER A 7 -80.13 29.71 17.67
N THR A 8 -79.33 30.10 18.67
CA THR A 8 -78.53 29.27 19.63
C THR A 8 -77.24 28.54 19.22
N THR A 9 -76.13 29.12 19.68
CA THR A 9 -75.02 28.55 20.48
C THR A 9 -74.70 27.06 20.38
N ALA A 10 -73.46 26.76 19.99
CA ALA A 10 -72.65 25.70 20.60
C ALA A 10 -71.19 26.15 20.63
N GLN A 11 -70.69 26.38 21.85
CA GLN A 11 -69.27 26.58 22.14
C GLN A 11 -68.54 25.26 21.88
N TYR A 12 -67.54 25.29 21.00
CA TYR A 12 -66.52 24.25 20.95
C TYR A 12 -65.21 24.88 21.43
N PHE A 13 -64.89 24.59 22.68
CA PHE A 13 -63.52 24.59 23.17
C PHE A 13 -62.77 23.48 22.43
N ALA A 14 -61.76 23.85 21.65
CA ALA A 14 -60.72 22.92 21.23
C ALA A 14 -59.38 23.67 21.33
N SER A 15 -58.85 23.62 22.55
CA SER A 15 -57.44 23.56 22.92
C SER A 15 -56.41 23.77 21.80
N LEU A 16 -55.65 24.85 21.95
CA LEU A 16 -54.32 25.06 21.38
C LEU A 16 -53.44 23.82 21.58
N LEU A 17 -53.18 23.08 20.51
CA LEU A 17 -52.04 22.18 20.42
C LEU A 17 -50.89 22.98 19.82
N THR A 18 -50.14 23.65 20.71
CA THR A 18 -48.78 24.09 20.43
C THR A 18 -47.94 22.83 20.18
N ILE A 19 -47.71 22.50 18.91
CA ILE A 19 -46.69 21.51 18.53
C ILE A 19 -45.35 22.17 18.85
N PRO A 20 -44.54 21.66 19.79
CA PRO A 20 -43.15 22.09 19.84
C PRO A 20 -42.52 21.55 18.56
N LEU A 21 -42.20 22.46 17.64
CA LEU A 21 -41.21 22.20 16.60
C LEU A 21 -39.93 21.83 17.36
N LEU A 22 -39.74 20.53 17.59
CA LEU A 22 -38.46 19.93 17.90
C LEU A 22 -37.56 20.33 16.73
N SER A 23 -36.89 21.47 16.90
CA SER A 23 -35.69 21.81 16.18
C SER A 23 -34.67 20.76 16.60
N GLY A 24 -34.75 19.60 15.95
CA GLY A 24 -33.66 18.65 15.93
C GLY A 24 -32.50 19.39 15.30
N CYS A 25 -31.59 19.88 16.13
CA CYS A 25 -30.22 20.05 15.72
C CYS A 25 -29.79 18.67 15.23
N ILE A 26 -29.85 18.45 13.91
CA ILE A 26 -29.05 17.44 13.28
C ILE A 26 -27.63 17.89 13.60
N ALA A 27 -27.08 17.30 14.66
CA ALA A 27 -25.64 17.29 14.83
C ALA A 27 -25.13 16.54 13.61
N TYR A 28 -24.80 17.29 12.56
CA TYR A 28 -23.82 16.82 11.61
C TYR A 28 -22.61 16.49 12.47
N SER A 29 -22.35 15.19 12.67
CA SER A 29 -21.08 14.74 13.18
C SER A 29 -20.03 15.33 12.25
N LEU A 30 -19.40 16.40 12.71
CA LEU A 30 -18.18 16.92 12.12
C LEU A 30 -17.17 15.77 12.14
N ASP A 31 -16.74 15.41 10.94
CA ASP A 31 -15.62 14.55 10.58
C ASP A 31 -15.49 13.25 11.39
N GLU A 32 -15.98 12.18 10.78
CA GLU A 32 -15.31 10.90 10.89
C GLU A 32 -13.90 11.11 10.31
N TYR A 33 -12.95 11.53 11.15
CA TYR A 33 -11.53 11.38 10.90
C TYR A 33 -11.30 9.88 10.77
N HIS A 34 -11.53 9.34 9.58
CA HIS A 34 -11.08 8.01 9.22
C HIS A 34 -9.57 8.09 9.36
N SER A 35 -9.03 7.49 10.43
CA SER A 35 -7.62 7.18 10.49
C SER A 35 -7.29 6.41 9.20
N MET A 36 -6.61 7.07 8.27
CA MET A 36 -6.27 6.46 6.99
C MET A 36 -5.17 5.45 7.25
N THR A 37 -5.56 4.24 7.64
CA THR A 37 -4.65 3.13 7.92
C THR A 37 -4.95 1.97 7.00
N TYR A 38 -3.92 1.22 6.63
CA TYR A 38 -4.09 -0.10 6.02
C TYR A 38 -4.38 -1.15 7.09
N SER A 39 -4.91 -2.30 6.67
CA SER A 39 -5.00 -3.49 7.51
C SER A 39 -3.65 -3.83 8.16
N THR A 40 -3.71 -4.43 9.35
CA THR A 40 -2.52 -4.69 10.18
C THR A 40 -1.85 -6.01 9.80
N LEU A 41 -0.54 -6.01 9.55
CA LEU A 41 0.23 -7.20 9.19
C LEU A 41 0.26 -8.24 10.31
N SER A 42 0.42 -7.80 11.57
CA SER A 42 0.40 -8.70 12.73
C SER A 42 -0.89 -9.52 12.83
N GLU A 43 -2.00 -8.97 12.34
CA GLU A 43 -3.35 -9.56 12.38
C GLU A 43 -3.72 -10.25 11.05
N ALA A 44 -2.95 -10.03 9.98
CA ALA A 44 -3.18 -10.62 8.68
C ALA A 44 -3.01 -12.15 8.72
N TYR A 45 -3.74 -12.86 7.86
CA TYR A 45 -3.68 -14.31 7.76
C TYR A 45 -2.46 -14.75 6.95
N TYR A 46 -1.64 -15.62 7.56
CA TYR A 46 -0.46 -16.19 6.90
C TYR A 46 -0.81 -17.33 5.93
N SER A 47 -1.84 -18.10 6.27
CA SER A 47 -2.29 -19.27 5.51
C SER A 47 -3.80 -19.41 5.57
N GLU A 48 -4.36 -20.31 4.75
CA GLU A 48 -5.80 -20.59 4.68
C GLU A 48 -6.41 -21.09 6.02
N ASN A 49 -5.58 -21.49 6.99
CA ASN A 49 -6.03 -21.94 8.31
C ASN A 49 -6.39 -20.80 9.28
N GLU A 50 -6.54 -19.57 8.78
CA GLU A 50 -6.89 -18.37 9.57
C GLU A 50 -5.94 -18.05 10.73
N LEU A 51 -4.70 -18.55 10.67
CA LEU A 51 -3.67 -18.21 11.64
C LEU A 51 -3.02 -16.88 11.26
N THR A 52 -3.01 -15.95 12.21
CA THR A 52 -2.41 -14.62 12.04
C THR A 52 -0.89 -14.70 11.96
N VAL A 53 -0.25 -13.69 11.34
CA VAL A 53 1.21 -13.62 11.23
C VAL A 53 1.87 -13.52 12.62
N ALA A 54 1.30 -12.78 13.56
CA ALA A 54 1.90 -12.61 14.89
C ALA A 54 1.73 -13.86 15.78
N ASP A 55 0.59 -14.57 15.69
CA ASP A 55 0.31 -15.67 16.62
C ASP A 55 0.95 -16.99 16.20
N ASN A 56 1.39 -17.12 14.94
CA ASN A 56 1.92 -18.37 14.40
C ASN A 56 3.41 -18.25 14.03
N PRO A 57 4.28 -19.24 14.36
CA PRO A 57 5.65 -19.27 13.86
C PRO A 57 5.69 -19.25 12.32
N ASN A 58 6.28 -18.21 11.76
CA ASN A 58 6.51 -18.07 10.33
C ASN A 58 7.74 -17.21 10.02
N VAL A 59 8.15 -17.20 8.76
CA VAL A 59 9.36 -16.52 8.31
C VAL A 59 9.27 -14.99 8.41
N VAL A 60 8.08 -14.41 8.19
CA VAL A 60 7.84 -12.96 8.28
C VAL A 60 7.94 -12.49 9.73
N ARG A 61 7.22 -13.17 10.64
CA ARG A 61 7.32 -12.94 12.09
C ARG A 61 8.76 -13.01 12.57
N SER A 62 9.47 -14.08 12.19
CA SER A 62 10.86 -14.27 12.60
C SER A 62 11.76 -13.13 12.14
N ALA A 63 11.60 -12.64 10.91
CA ALA A 63 12.38 -11.53 10.38
C ALA A 63 12.07 -10.21 11.10
N VAL A 64 10.78 -9.93 11.38
CA VAL A 64 10.35 -8.73 12.12
C VAL A 64 10.88 -8.74 13.55
N GLU A 65 10.71 -9.84 14.28
CA GLU A 65 11.17 -9.94 15.68
C GLU A 65 12.70 -9.89 15.80
N GLN A 66 13.44 -10.40 14.81
CA GLN A 66 14.91 -10.36 14.78
C GLN A 66 15.48 -9.02 14.30
N ASN A 67 14.64 -8.12 13.77
CA ASN A 67 15.05 -6.82 13.21
C ASN A 67 16.15 -6.96 12.13
N HIS A 68 16.12 -8.03 11.34
CA HIS A 68 17.07 -8.24 10.25
C HIS A 68 16.68 -7.38 9.05
N LEU A 69 17.33 -6.22 8.93
CA LEU A 69 16.98 -5.17 7.99
C LEU A 69 18.22 -4.62 7.27
N VAL A 70 18.06 -4.28 6.01
CA VAL A 70 19.06 -3.54 5.22
C VAL A 70 18.42 -2.30 4.61
N TRP A 71 19.10 -1.16 4.65
CA TRP A 71 18.62 0.06 3.99
C TRP A 71 18.57 -0.15 2.48
N THR A 72 17.45 0.19 1.85
CA THR A 72 17.26 0.03 0.40
C THR A 72 18.21 0.89 -0.43
N THR A 73 18.71 2.00 0.15
CA THR A 73 19.67 2.92 -0.45
C THR A 73 21.12 2.42 -0.37
N ASP A 74 21.41 1.45 0.50
CA ASP A 74 22.74 0.86 0.62
C ASP A 74 22.89 -0.28 -0.38
N LEU A 75 23.17 0.10 -1.62
CA LEU A 75 23.37 -0.80 -2.74
C LEU A 75 24.33 -1.97 -2.42
N LYS A 76 25.42 -1.73 -1.68
CA LYS A 76 26.40 -2.78 -1.38
C LYS A 76 25.80 -3.80 -0.41
N SER A 77 25.17 -3.33 0.67
CA SER A 77 24.51 -4.21 1.63
C SER A 77 23.33 -4.97 0.99
N VAL A 78 22.60 -4.33 0.07
CA VAL A 78 21.54 -5.00 -0.70
C VAL A 78 22.14 -6.11 -1.56
N GLU A 79 23.22 -5.84 -2.29
CA GLU A 79 23.94 -6.84 -3.10
C GLU A 79 24.41 -8.03 -2.26
N ASP A 80 24.99 -7.76 -1.08
CA ASP A 80 25.51 -8.78 -0.18
C ASP A 80 24.41 -9.69 0.40
N GLU A 81 23.18 -9.18 0.53
CA GLU A 81 22.02 -9.93 1.03
C GLU A 81 21.13 -10.52 -0.05
N LEU A 82 21.42 -10.32 -1.34
CA LEU A 82 20.66 -10.97 -2.42
C LEU A 82 20.61 -12.51 -2.27
N PRO A 83 21.68 -13.23 -1.88
CA PRO A 83 21.60 -14.67 -1.63
C PRO A 83 20.66 -15.05 -0.48
N THR A 84 20.48 -14.17 0.50
CA THR A 84 19.56 -14.36 1.62
C THR A 84 18.11 -14.13 1.18
N LEU A 85 17.87 -13.06 0.41
CA LEU A 85 16.56 -12.66 -0.08
C LEU A 85 16.03 -13.61 -1.17
N PHE A 86 16.93 -14.05 -2.04
CA PHE A 86 16.62 -14.79 -3.26
C PHE A 86 17.63 -15.93 -3.47
N PRO A 87 17.64 -16.97 -2.61
CA PRO A 87 18.52 -18.12 -2.80
C PRO A 87 18.30 -18.81 -4.16
N GLU A 88 17.11 -18.66 -4.75
CA GLU A 88 16.74 -19.20 -6.06
C GLU A 88 17.55 -18.59 -7.22
N LEU A 89 18.16 -17.41 -7.03
CA LEU A 89 18.97 -16.75 -8.07
C LEU A 89 20.30 -17.48 -8.34
N ASN A 90 20.72 -18.41 -7.48
CA ASN A 90 21.95 -19.19 -7.64
C ASN A 90 23.18 -18.35 -8.05
N LEU A 91 23.35 -17.17 -7.41
CA LEU A 91 24.35 -16.15 -7.76
C LEU A 91 25.83 -16.63 -7.76
N HIS A 92 26.09 -17.84 -7.24
CA HIS A 92 27.41 -18.45 -7.20
C HIS A 92 27.74 -19.32 -8.42
N GLU A 93 26.78 -19.59 -9.32
CA GLU A 93 27.05 -20.35 -10.54
C GLU A 93 27.66 -19.45 -11.62
N GLN A 94 28.89 -19.77 -12.05
CA GLN A 94 29.63 -19.01 -13.09
C GLN A 94 28.94 -18.90 -14.46
N ASN A 95 27.83 -19.62 -14.68
CA ASN A 95 27.11 -19.68 -15.95
C ASN A 95 25.63 -19.25 -15.86
N SER A 96 25.15 -18.80 -14.69
CA SER A 96 23.81 -18.22 -14.57
C SER A 96 23.83 -16.77 -15.08
N HIS A 97 22.81 -16.38 -15.84
CA HIS A 97 22.67 -14.99 -16.30
C HIS A 97 22.68 -14.07 -15.07
N PRO A 98 23.66 -13.16 -14.94
CA PRO A 98 23.85 -12.45 -13.69
C PRO A 98 22.64 -11.54 -13.44
N PHE A 99 22.02 -11.71 -12.29
CA PHE A 99 21.04 -10.77 -11.78
C PHE A 99 21.71 -9.39 -11.67
N ASP A 100 21.15 -8.38 -12.33
CA ASP A 100 21.72 -7.04 -12.30
C ASP A 100 21.16 -6.26 -11.09
N VAL A 101 21.99 -6.15 -10.04
CA VAL A 101 21.64 -5.44 -8.81
C VAL A 101 21.36 -3.95 -9.03
N GLN A 102 21.98 -3.31 -10.03
CA GLN A 102 21.72 -1.90 -10.32
C GLN A 102 20.30 -1.72 -10.87
N ILE A 103 19.90 -2.61 -11.77
CA ILE A 103 18.56 -2.60 -12.36
C ILE A 103 17.52 -2.88 -11.27
N PHE A 104 17.79 -3.83 -10.38
CA PHE A 104 16.97 -4.09 -9.20
C PHE A 104 16.80 -2.84 -8.32
N HIS A 105 17.91 -2.18 -7.97
CA HIS A 105 17.90 -1.00 -7.13
C HIS A 105 17.14 0.18 -7.76
N VAL A 106 17.30 0.41 -9.07
CA VAL A 106 16.54 1.43 -9.80
C VAL A 106 15.05 1.10 -9.83
N ALA A 107 14.68 -0.15 -10.09
CA ALA A 107 13.28 -0.56 -10.09
C ALA A 107 12.65 -0.41 -8.69
N LEU A 108 13.40 -0.77 -7.65
CA LEU A 108 12.97 -0.67 -6.26
C LEU A 108 12.73 0.80 -5.86
N ASN A 109 13.65 1.70 -6.23
CA ASN A 109 13.48 3.13 -6.05
C ASN A 109 12.20 3.63 -6.73
N HIS A 110 12.01 3.30 -8.01
CA HIS A 110 10.80 3.71 -8.74
C HIS A 110 9.51 3.15 -8.13
N LEU A 111 9.50 1.90 -7.66
CA LEU A 111 8.31 1.29 -7.07
C LEU A 111 7.95 1.97 -5.74
N ILE A 112 8.92 2.11 -4.84
CA ILE A 112 8.72 2.73 -3.52
C ILE A 112 8.40 4.22 -3.66
N GLY A 113 9.11 4.93 -4.54
CA GLY A 113 8.87 6.33 -4.83
C GLY A 113 7.48 6.58 -5.38
N ARG A 114 7.04 5.75 -6.35
CA ARG A 114 5.67 5.83 -6.89
C ARG A 114 4.61 5.56 -5.83
N PHE A 115 4.82 4.56 -4.97
CA PHE A 115 3.92 4.29 -3.84
C PHE A 115 3.81 5.53 -2.92
N GLY A 116 4.94 6.09 -2.50
CA GLY A 116 4.99 7.27 -1.62
C GLY A 116 4.31 8.49 -2.23
N CYS A 117 4.57 8.76 -3.51
CA CYS A 117 3.95 9.85 -4.24
C CYS A 117 2.43 9.70 -4.34
N GLU A 118 1.94 8.51 -4.72
CA GLU A 118 0.50 8.29 -4.88
C GLU A 118 -0.23 8.26 -3.54
N LEU A 119 0.44 7.82 -2.46
CA LEU A 119 -0.05 7.96 -1.10
C LEU A 119 -0.21 9.44 -0.73
N TYR A 120 0.82 10.26 -0.93
CA TYR A 120 0.76 11.70 -0.71
C TYR A 120 -0.37 12.36 -1.50
N SER A 121 -0.45 12.06 -2.79
CA SER A 121 -1.44 12.61 -3.74
C SER A 121 -2.88 12.31 -3.31
N SER A 122 -3.14 11.12 -2.76
CA SER A 122 -4.49 10.66 -2.40
C SER A 122 -5.22 11.56 -1.38
N VAL A 123 -4.50 12.37 -0.61
CA VAL A 123 -5.05 13.27 0.41
C VAL A 123 -4.92 14.76 0.05
N GLN A 124 -4.31 15.08 -1.08
CA GLN A 124 -4.18 16.48 -1.53
C GLN A 124 -5.50 17.01 -2.08
N ASN A 125 -5.65 18.34 -2.07
CA ASN A 125 -6.83 19.00 -2.63
C ASN A 125 -7.03 18.65 -4.12
N GLU A 126 -8.29 18.59 -4.55
CA GLU A 126 -8.66 18.24 -5.93
C GLU A 126 -8.13 19.23 -6.97
N ASP A 127 -7.95 20.49 -6.58
CA ASP A 127 -7.41 21.56 -7.43
C ASP A 127 -5.87 21.52 -7.56
N SER A 128 -5.18 20.63 -6.83
CA SER A 128 -3.74 20.44 -6.98
C SER A 128 -3.44 19.53 -8.19
N VAL A 129 -2.38 19.85 -8.93
CA VAL A 129 -1.83 18.94 -9.96
C VAL A 129 -0.68 18.20 -9.32
N GLN A 130 -0.73 16.88 -9.35
CA GLN A 130 0.29 16.00 -8.77
C GLN A 130 0.76 15.03 -9.85
N THR A 131 2.07 14.81 -9.98
CA THR A 131 2.62 13.90 -10.99
C THR A 131 3.52 12.85 -10.33
N CYS A 132 3.08 11.60 -10.37
CA CYS A 132 3.78 10.48 -9.69
C CYS A 132 4.57 9.56 -10.62
N ASP A 133 4.69 9.93 -11.89
CA ASP A 133 5.57 9.26 -12.82
C ASP A 133 6.38 10.26 -13.64
N ASN A 134 7.49 9.77 -14.19
CA ASN A 134 8.36 10.55 -15.08
C ASN A 134 7.69 10.83 -16.44
N GLN A 135 6.47 10.34 -16.66
CA GLN A 135 5.70 10.50 -17.90
C GLN A 135 4.74 11.69 -17.81
N GLY A 136 4.63 12.31 -16.63
CA GLY A 136 3.75 13.45 -16.38
C GLY A 136 2.27 13.06 -16.26
N THR A 137 1.98 11.79 -15.97
CA THR A 137 0.61 11.36 -15.69
C THR A 137 0.14 11.99 -14.39
N ILE A 138 -0.99 12.68 -14.47
CA ILE A 138 -1.61 13.31 -13.30
C ILE A 138 -2.10 12.19 -12.36
N ALA A 139 -1.61 12.21 -11.13
CA ALA A 139 -2.07 11.34 -10.07
C ALA A 139 -3.45 11.79 -9.58
N ALA A 140 -4.26 10.83 -9.14
CA ALA A 140 -5.59 11.12 -8.63
C ALA A 140 -5.50 11.70 -7.21
N ASN A 141 -6.17 12.83 -6.98
CA ASN A 141 -6.13 13.59 -5.73
C ASN A 141 -7.48 13.58 -5.02
N ASN A 142 -7.48 14.03 -3.76
CA ASN A 142 -8.68 14.20 -2.92
C ASN A 142 -9.56 12.95 -2.87
N LEU A 143 -8.92 11.78 -2.77
CA LEU A 143 -9.61 10.51 -2.79
C LEU A 143 -10.36 10.25 -1.47
N GLY A 144 -9.88 10.81 -0.37
CA GLY A 144 -10.43 10.55 0.98
C GLY A 144 -10.23 9.09 1.42
N TYR A 145 -9.34 8.36 0.75
CA TYR A 145 -8.98 6.98 1.04
C TYR A 145 -7.56 6.66 0.57
N LEU A 146 -6.99 5.57 1.09
CA LEU A 146 -5.68 5.08 0.70
C LEU A 146 -5.72 4.34 -0.66
N PRO A 147 -4.69 4.46 -1.53
CA PRO A 147 -4.70 3.92 -2.89
C PRO A 147 -5.06 2.43 -3.05
N PHE A 148 -4.69 1.57 -2.09
CA PHE A 148 -4.99 0.12 -2.10
C PHE A 148 -6.27 -0.27 -1.33
N ASN A 149 -6.88 0.64 -0.57
CA ASN A 149 -8.09 0.34 0.19
C ASN A 149 -9.36 0.56 -0.66
N LYS A 150 -9.42 1.70 -1.36
CA LYS A 150 -10.58 2.04 -2.23
C LYS A 150 -10.19 2.69 -3.56
N GLY A 151 -8.91 2.67 -3.92
CA GLY A 151 -8.38 3.37 -5.08
C GLY A 151 -8.14 2.51 -6.31
N LYS A 152 -7.33 3.06 -7.21
CA LYS A 152 -6.92 2.43 -8.47
C LYS A 152 -6.38 1.00 -8.26
N TYR A 153 -5.65 0.78 -7.17
CA TYR A 153 -5.02 -0.52 -6.88
C TYR A 153 -5.95 -1.56 -6.28
N LEU A 154 -7.25 -1.30 -6.24
CA LEU A 154 -8.23 -2.37 -6.09
C LEU A 154 -8.16 -3.35 -7.26
N GLY A 155 -8.15 -2.84 -8.49
CA GLY A 155 -8.18 -3.64 -9.71
C GLY A 155 -6.85 -3.73 -10.45
N GLU A 156 -5.96 -2.76 -10.25
CA GLU A 156 -4.69 -2.67 -10.97
C GLU A 156 -3.49 -2.96 -10.06
N ARG A 157 -2.39 -3.46 -10.64
CA ARG A 157 -1.11 -3.56 -9.94
C ARG A 157 -0.39 -2.22 -9.99
N LEU A 158 0.29 -1.86 -8.89
CA LEU A 158 1.38 -0.90 -8.97
C LEU A 158 2.59 -1.65 -9.52
N GLN A 159 2.98 -1.39 -10.76
CA GLN A 159 4.07 -2.08 -11.43
C GLN A 159 5.12 -1.11 -11.98
N VAL A 160 6.37 -1.53 -11.90
CA VAL A 160 7.52 -0.89 -12.52
C VAL A 160 8.30 -1.93 -13.33
N HIS A 161 8.57 -1.59 -14.58
CA HIS A 161 9.45 -2.35 -15.46
C HIS A 161 10.81 -1.65 -15.58
N GLN A 162 11.91 -2.38 -15.47
CA GLN A 162 13.25 -1.89 -15.79
C GLN A 162 13.98 -2.90 -16.65
N GLN A 163 14.70 -2.42 -17.67
CA GLN A 163 15.46 -3.28 -18.57
C GLN A 163 16.79 -2.64 -18.94
N SER A 164 17.79 -3.48 -19.17
CA SER A 164 19.03 -3.09 -19.83
C SER A 164 19.27 -3.97 -21.04
N ASN A 165 19.20 -3.36 -22.21
CA ASN A 165 19.53 -4.03 -23.47
C ASN A 165 21.02 -4.43 -23.54
N GLN A 166 21.89 -3.74 -22.81
CA GLN A 166 23.32 -4.08 -22.74
C GLN A 166 23.54 -5.36 -21.93
N GLN A 167 22.84 -5.47 -20.80
CA GLN A 167 22.93 -6.62 -19.91
C GLN A 167 22.01 -7.78 -20.35
N ARG A 168 21.11 -7.55 -21.31
CA ARG A 168 20.06 -8.50 -21.73
C ARG A 168 19.23 -9.00 -20.55
N PHE A 169 19.00 -8.11 -19.60
CA PHE A 169 18.30 -8.39 -18.35
C PHE A 169 17.18 -7.38 -18.16
N ALA A 170 16.04 -7.85 -17.68
CA ALA A 170 14.90 -7.03 -17.34
C ALA A 170 14.21 -7.57 -16.09
N ILE A 171 13.55 -6.70 -15.36
CA ILE A 171 12.73 -7.06 -14.20
C ILE A 171 11.41 -6.30 -14.22
N ASP A 172 10.40 -6.97 -13.69
CA ASP A 172 9.16 -6.34 -13.25
C ASP A 172 9.07 -6.44 -11.74
N LEU A 173 9.02 -5.29 -11.06
CA LEU A 173 8.62 -5.22 -9.66
C LEU A 173 7.18 -4.76 -9.57
N TYR A 174 6.38 -5.42 -8.74
CA TYR A 174 4.99 -5.02 -8.57
C TYR A 174 4.42 -5.31 -7.19
N LEU A 175 3.40 -4.52 -6.84
CA LEU A 175 2.47 -4.80 -5.76
C LEU A 175 1.18 -5.34 -6.38
N LYS A 176 0.67 -6.45 -5.85
CA LYS A 176 -0.60 -7.03 -6.32
C LYS A 176 -1.78 -6.09 -6.07
N SER A 177 -2.79 -6.13 -6.93
CA SER A 177 -4.03 -5.43 -6.62
C SER A 177 -4.76 -6.09 -5.44
N THR A 178 -5.63 -5.35 -4.77
CA THR A 178 -6.41 -5.89 -3.65
C THR A 178 -7.40 -6.98 -4.10
N PHE A 179 -7.83 -6.98 -5.37
CA PHE A 179 -8.60 -8.08 -5.96
C PHE A 179 -7.77 -9.32 -6.23
N GLU A 180 -6.48 -9.18 -6.52
CA GLU A 180 -5.58 -10.33 -6.67
C GLU A 180 -5.22 -10.95 -5.33
N ARG A 181 -4.98 -10.13 -4.31
CA ARG A 181 -4.75 -10.55 -2.92
C ARG A 181 -5.29 -9.53 -1.93
N SER A 182 -6.18 -9.98 -1.06
CA SER A 182 -6.74 -9.17 0.02
C SER A 182 -5.65 -8.64 0.96
N LEU A 183 -5.87 -7.45 1.50
CA LEU A 183 -5.06 -6.86 2.58
C LEU A 183 -5.28 -7.55 3.95
N ASP A 184 -6.20 -8.50 4.03
CA ASP A 184 -6.33 -9.39 5.21
C ASP A 184 -5.34 -10.55 5.15
N SER A 185 -4.61 -10.73 4.05
CA SER A 185 -3.59 -11.77 3.87
C SER A 185 -2.20 -11.16 3.95
N VAL A 186 -1.24 -11.86 4.55
CA VAL A 186 0.18 -11.47 4.55
C VAL A 186 0.72 -11.17 3.14
N TRP A 187 0.12 -11.77 2.11
CA TRP A 187 0.50 -11.61 0.71
C TRP A 187 -0.13 -10.40 0.01
N GLY A 188 -0.97 -9.64 0.72
CA GLY A 188 -1.52 -8.36 0.29
C GLY A 188 -0.41 -7.33 0.06
N ALA A 189 -0.70 -6.36 -0.82
CA ALA A 189 0.31 -5.42 -1.31
C ALA A 189 0.93 -4.54 -0.22
N VAL A 190 0.14 -4.11 0.76
CA VAL A 190 0.57 -3.15 1.77
C VAL A 190 -0.18 -3.35 3.08
N HIS A 191 0.53 -3.23 4.19
CA HIS A 191 -0.02 -3.31 5.54
C HIS A 191 0.60 -2.26 6.45
N THR A 192 -0.11 -1.91 7.51
CA THR A 192 0.50 -1.31 8.71
C THR A 192 1.16 -2.44 9.50
N LEU A 193 2.38 -2.30 10.02
CA LEU A 193 3.12 -3.43 10.61
C LEU A 193 2.38 -4.09 11.78
N GLY A 194 1.83 -3.30 12.69
CA GLY A 194 1.25 -3.78 13.94
C GLY A 194 2.30 -4.25 14.95
N HIS A 195 1.81 -4.80 16.07
CA HIS A 195 2.67 -5.20 17.17
C HIS A 195 3.20 -6.62 17.00
N PHE A 196 4.52 -6.78 17.15
CA PHE A 196 5.19 -8.07 17.23
C PHE A 196 6.00 -8.12 18.53
N ASN A 197 5.90 -9.24 19.24
CA ASN A 197 6.63 -9.42 20.49
C ASN A 197 8.14 -9.32 20.24
N HIS A 198 8.84 -8.53 21.06
CA HIS A 198 10.31 -8.33 20.96
C HIS A 198 10.80 -7.59 19.70
N SER A 199 9.91 -7.17 18.79
CA SER A 199 10.28 -6.29 17.68
C SER A 199 10.63 -4.88 18.19
N GLN A 200 11.64 -4.27 17.59
CA GLN A 200 12.00 -2.87 17.84
C GLN A 200 11.45 -1.94 16.74
N LEU A 201 10.75 -2.51 15.76
CA LEU A 201 10.17 -1.75 14.66
C LEU A 201 8.93 -1.00 15.13
N SER A 202 8.68 0.17 14.52
CA SER A 202 7.49 0.93 14.80
C SER A 202 6.25 0.16 14.33
N PRO A 203 5.24 -0.07 15.20
CA PRO A 203 3.99 -0.71 14.79
C PRO A 203 3.26 0.03 13.66
N ASP A 204 3.49 1.33 13.53
CA ASP A 204 2.85 2.17 12.52
C ASP A 204 3.61 2.19 11.19
N SER A 205 4.78 1.53 11.10
CA SER A 205 5.52 1.41 9.85
C SER A 205 4.70 0.69 8.79
N LEU A 206 4.87 1.08 7.54
CA LEU A 206 4.24 0.40 6.42
C LEU A 206 5.10 -0.78 5.96
N VAL A 207 4.46 -1.88 5.54
CA VAL A 207 5.13 -3.05 4.96
C VAL A 207 4.56 -3.29 3.57
N LEU A 208 5.40 -3.19 2.54
CA LEU A 208 5.06 -3.59 1.18
C LEU A 208 5.45 -5.04 0.93
N THR A 209 4.55 -5.81 0.33
CA THR A 209 4.86 -7.14 -0.22
C THR A 209 5.13 -7.00 -1.71
N VAL A 210 6.40 -7.06 -2.09
CA VAL A 210 6.86 -6.83 -3.46
C VAL A 210 7.10 -8.17 -4.16
N TYR A 211 6.60 -8.27 -5.38
CA TYR A 211 6.81 -9.40 -6.26
C TYR A 211 7.78 -9.01 -7.38
N LEU A 212 8.72 -9.91 -7.69
CA LEU A 212 9.76 -9.74 -8.70
C LEU A 212 9.65 -10.85 -9.75
N ASN A 213 9.48 -10.44 -11.00
CA ASN A 213 9.74 -11.30 -12.15
C ASN A 213 11.04 -10.85 -12.82
N GLY A 214 11.97 -11.78 -12.99
CA GLY A 214 13.21 -11.55 -13.72
C GLY A 214 13.14 -12.16 -15.11
N TYR A 215 13.76 -11.49 -16.09
CA TYR A 215 13.80 -11.92 -17.48
C TYR A 215 15.22 -11.78 -18.02
N THR A 216 15.62 -12.74 -18.84
CA THR A 216 16.85 -12.69 -19.63
C THR A 216 16.54 -12.79 -21.11
N GLN A 217 17.32 -12.12 -21.94
CA GLN A 217 17.20 -12.20 -23.39
C GLN A 217 18.23 -13.19 -23.95
N ASN A 218 17.76 -14.23 -24.63
CA ASN A 218 18.66 -15.20 -25.28
C ASN A 218 19.45 -14.52 -26.42
N SER A 219 20.76 -14.79 -26.47
CA SER A 219 21.69 -14.29 -27.48
C SER A 219 21.34 -14.66 -28.92
N GLU A 220 20.62 -15.75 -29.14
CA GLU A 220 20.40 -16.31 -30.48
C GLU A 220 19.14 -15.78 -31.18
N ASN A 221 18.08 -15.47 -30.43
CA ASN A 221 16.77 -15.11 -31.00
C ASN A 221 16.16 -13.82 -30.44
N ALA A 222 16.87 -13.11 -29.55
CA ALA A 222 16.41 -11.89 -28.91
C ALA A 222 15.07 -12.02 -28.16
N LEU A 223 14.64 -13.25 -27.83
CA LEU A 223 13.43 -13.49 -27.05
C LEU A 223 13.73 -13.37 -25.55
N TRP A 224 12.87 -12.65 -24.84
CA TRP A 224 12.87 -12.59 -23.39
C TRP A 224 12.30 -13.88 -22.80
N GLN A 225 13.02 -14.46 -21.85
CA GLN A 225 12.64 -15.67 -21.13
C GLN A 225 12.63 -15.38 -19.63
N PRO A 226 11.63 -15.87 -18.89
CA PRO A 226 11.60 -15.70 -17.44
C PRO A 226 12.75 -16.48 -16.78
N LEU A 227 13.36 -15.88 -15.76
CA LEU A 227 14.41 -16.51 -14.96
C LEU A 227 13.84 -17.57 -13.99
N HIS A 228 12.61 -17.37 -13.54
CA HIS A 228 11.91 -18.26 -12.62
C HIS A 228 10.47 -18.50 -13.09
N ALA A 229 9.92 -19.66 -12.72
CA ALA A 229 8.53 -20.01 -13.05
C ALA A 229 7.51 -19.22 -12.19
N GLU A 230 7.88 -18.93 -10.95
CA GLU A 230 7.08 -18.17 -9.98
C GLU A 230 7.81 -16.85 -9.65
N PRO A 231 7.08 -15.76 -9.35
CA PRO A 231 7.68 -14.51 -8.90
C PRO A 231 8.39 -14.71 -7.56
N LEU A 232 9.57 -14.10 -7.42
CA LEU A 232 10.23 -13.98 -6.12
C LEU A 232 9.49 -12.94 -5.27
N ILE A 233 9.42 -13.14 -3.96
CA ILE A 233 8.65 -12.28 -3.04
C ILE A 233 9.58 -11.77 -1.95
N PHE A 234 9.51 -10.47 -1.68
CA PHE A 234 10.25 -9.86 -0.58
C PHE A 234 9.45 -8.72 0.05
N PHE A 235 9.88 -8.27 1.23
CA PHE A 235 9.18 -7.26 2.00
C PHE A 235 10.01 -6.00 2.15
N VAL A 236 9.36 -4.84 2.03
CA VAL A 236 9.97 -3.53 2.24
C VAL A 236 9.25 -2.83 3.37
N LEU A 237 10.00 -2.43 4.39
CA LEU A 237 9.54 -1.58 5.48
C LEU A 237 9.69 -0.12 5.08
N LEU A 238 8.63 0.66 5.21
CA LEU A 238 8.60 2.10 4.98
C LEU A 238 8.28 2.84 6.29
N PRO A 239 8.52 4.16 6.34
CA PRO A 239 7.95 5.02 7.38
C PRO A 239 6.41 4.91 7.46
N ASN A 240 5.85 5.41 8.56
CA ASN A 240 4.40 5.47 8.72
C ASN A 240 3.75 6.46 7.73
N ILE A 241 2.44 6.32 7.55
CA ILE A 241 1.65 7.13 6.61
C ILE A 241 1.83 8.62 6.90
N ASP A 242 1.66 9.04 8.16
CA ASP A 242 1.75 10.46 8.55
C ASP A 242 3.09 11.09 8.17
N SER A 243 4.19 10.36 8.33
CA SER A 243 5.53 10.84 7.95
C SER A 243 5.62 11.08 6.44
N ILE A 244 5.05 10.19 5.62
CA ILE A 244 5.02 10.34 4.16
C ILE A 244 4.09 11.49 3.76
N LEU A 245 2.92 11.61 4.39
CA LEU A 245 1.95 12.67 4.11
C LEU A 245 2.42 14.06 4.56
N SER A 246 3.34 14.12 5.53
CA SER A 246 3.89 15.38 6.05
C SER A 246 4.97 16.03 5.16
N GLN A 247 5.35 15.37 4.05
CA GLN A 247 6.33 15.92 3.13
C GLN A 247 5.77 17.16 2.39
N GLU A 248 6.66 17.99 1.88
CA GLU A 248 6.29 19.29 1.28
C GLU A 248 5.57 19.19 -0.08
N ASN A 249 5.78 18.09 -0.80
CA ASN A 249 5.18 17.82 -2.11
C ASN A 249 5.32 16.32 -2.46
N GLU A 250 4.74 15.91 -3.58
CA GLU A 250 4.68 14.53 -4.01
C GLU A 250 6.06 13.94 -4.37
N MET A 251 6.98 14.77 -4.87
CA MET A 251 8.35 14.36 -5.17
C MET A 251 9.16 14.16 -3.89
N ALA A 252 9.01 15.05 -2.91
CA ALA A 252 9.60 14.88 -1.58
C ALA A 252 9.03 13.64 -0.87
N ALA A 253 7.73 13.34 -1.02
CA ALA A 253 7.13 12.12 -0.50
C ALA A 253 7.69 10.86 -1.16
N SER A 254 7.90 10.88 -2.48
CA SER A 254 8.58 9.81 -3.23
C SER A 254 9.99 9.56 -2.68
N ASP A 255 10.82 10.60 -2.65
CA ASP A 255 12.21 10.50 -2.22
C ASP A 255 12.32 10.11 -0.74
N PHE A 256 11.48 10.68 0.11
CA PHE A 256 11.42 10.34 1.54
C PHE A 256 11.08 8.87 1.74
N SER A 257 10.09 8.36 1.01
CA SER A 257 9.65 6.96 1.12
C SER A 257 10.78 6.01 0.76
N TYR A 258 11.50 6.28 -0.34
CA TYR A 258 12.63 5.44 -0.74
C TYR A 258 13.81 5.57 0.24
N ASN A 259 14.25 6.79 0.54
CA ASN A 259 15.44 7.04 1.37
C ASN A 259 15.30 6.54 2.81
N ASN A 260 14.08 6.38 3.30
CA ASN A 260 13.81 5.89 4.65
C ASN A 260 13.25 4.46 4.68
N SER A 261 13.36 3.73 3.57
CA SER A 261 12.89 2.34 3.48
C SER A 261 14.00 1.32 3.75
N LYS A 262 13.59 0.12 4.18
CA LYS A 262 14.47 -1.00 4.48
C LYS A 262 13.91 -2.30 3.89
N LEU A 263 14.78 -3.14 3.34
CA LEU A 263 14.46 -4.52 3.03
C LEU A 263 14.37 -5.32 4.32
N LEU A 264 13.30 -6.12 4.46
CA LEU A 264 13.17 -7.10 5.52
C LEU A 264 13.74 -8.43 5.03
N LEU A 265 14.81 -8.89 5.69
CA LEU A 265 15.50 -10.11 5.32
C LEU A 265 14.73 -11.33 5.82
N VAL A 266 13.77 -11.77 5.01
CA VAL A 266 13.01 -12.99 5.25
C VAL A 266 13.79 -14.17 4.67
N LYS A 267 14.24 -15.08 5.52
CA LYS A 267 14.91 -16.31 5.07
C LYS A 267 13.87 -17.23 4.44
N SER A 268 13.99 -17.47 3.12
CA SER A 268 13.30 -18.56 2.44
C SER A 268 13.73 -19.89 3.08
N GLN A 269 12.78 -20.76 3.45
CA GLN A 269 13.05 -22.09 4.02
C GLN A 269 13.02 -23.16 2.93
#